data_AF-A0A9J6QUN7-F1
#
_entry.id   AF-A0A9J6QUN7-F1
#
_cell.length_a   1.000
_cell.length_b   1.000
_cell.length_c   1.000
_cell.angle_alpha   90.00
_cell.angle_beta   90.00
_cell.angle_gamma   90.00
#
_symmetry.space_group_name_H-M   'P 1'
#
loop_
_entity.id
_entity.type
_entity.pdbx_description
1 polymer ?
#
loop_
_entity_poly.entity_id
_entity_poly.type
_entity_poly.pdbx_seq_one_letter_code
_entity_poly.pdbx_strand_id
1 'polypeptide(L)'
;MSLMEQFANPDVMHNMTFGEKMAGAGITTLMGMGITFIVLILLWACIAIMTKFTYRPNKGDKAPQKADAAPAAAPAAPTGAAAVTADDSLIAVITAAITAYEGGANNFIVRKIRRISGDTTAWGDAGRADCIDSRKF
;
A
#
# COMPACT_ATOMS: atom_id res chain seq x y z
N MET A 1 22.17 -24.34 -25.01
CA MET A 1 20.70 -24.39 -24.95
C MET A 1 20.28 -23.48 -23.82
N SER A 2 19.60 -22.38 -24.15
CA SER A 2 19.19 -21.37 -23.19
C SER A 2 18.09 -21.91 -22.28
N LEU A 3 18.18 -21.64 -20.97
CA LEU A 3 17.18 -22.00 -19.95
C LEU A 3 15.73 -21.64 -20.35
N MET A 4 15.54 -20.60 -21.17
CA MET A 4 14.23 -20.24 -21.72
C MET A 4 13.61 -21.31 -22.64
N GLU A 5 14.39 -22.10 -23.39
CA GLU A 5 13.88 -23.22 -24.19
C GLU A 5 13.52 -24.43 -23.33
N GLN A 6 14.20 -24.60 -22.19
CA GLN A 6 14.01 -25.73 -21.30
C GLN A 6 12.77 -25.56 -20.40
N PHE A 7 12.41 -24.31 -20.08
CA PHE A 7 11.15 -23.97 -19.39
C PHE A 7 9.96 -23.79 -20.34
N ALA A 8 10.19 -23.56 -21.65
CA ALA A 8 9.13 -23.49 -22.66
C ALA A 8 8.62 -24.86 -23.13
N ASN A 9 9.36 -25.95 -22.85
CA ASN A 9 8.95 -27.31 -23.17
C ASN A 9 8.25 -27.98 -21.97
N PRO A 10 6.92 -28.22 -22.02
CA PRO A 10 6.16 -28.80 -20.91
C PRO A 10 6.59 -30.23 -20.54
N ASP A 11 7.23 -30.96 -21.46
CA ASP A 11 7.76 -32.31 -21.22
C ASP A 11 8.95 -32.33 -20.25
N VAL A 12 9.84 -31.33 -20.27
CA VAL A 12 11.00 -31.29 -19.35
C VAL A 12 10.56 -30.91 -17.95
N MET A 13 9.51 -30.10 -17.83
CA MET A 13 8.85 -29.85 -16.56
C MET A 13 8.12 -31.08 -16.04
N HIS A 14 7.51 -31.93 -16.87
CA HIS A 14 6.80 -33.12 -16.36
C HIS A 14 7.74 -34.27 -15.94
N ASN A 15 8.94 -34.34 -16.53
CA ASN A 15 9.94 -35.38 -16.26
C ASN A 15 10.92 -35.06 -15.12
N MET A 16 10.90 -33.86 -14.52
CA MET A 16 11.69 -33.51 -13.34
C MET A 16 10.89 -33.75 -12.06
N THR A 17 11.55 -34.34 -11.05
CA THR A 17 10.89 -34.64 -9.77
C THR A 17 10.49 -33.34 -9.07
N PHE A 18 9.44 -33.38 -8.25
CA PHE A 18 9.00 -32.21 -7.46
C PHE A 18 10.14 -31.60 -6.63
N GLY A 19 11.11 -32.42 -6.20
CA GLY A 19 12.29 -31.98 -5.46
C GLY A 19 13.25 -31.13 -6.29
N GLU A 20 13.44 -31.44 -7.58
CA GLU A 20 14.33 -30.67 -8.46
C GLU A 20 13.72 -29.31 -8.81
N LYS A 21 12.40 -29.27 -8.99
CA LYS A 21 11.64 -28.02 -9.16
C LYS A 21 11.69 -27.14 -7.93
N MET A 22 11.54 -27.73 -6.74
CA MET A 22 11.61 -26.99 -5.48
C MET A 22 13.03 -26.47 -5.23
N ALA A 23 14.07 -27.24 -5.57
CA ALA A 23 15.46 -26.80 -5.48
C ALA A 23 15.76 -25.62 -6.42
N GLY A 24 15.30 -25.69 -7.68
CA GLY A 24 15.41 -24.59 -8.64
C GLY A 24 14.66 -23.32 -8.18
N ALA A 25 13.45 -23.48 -7.65
CA ALA A 25 12.66 -22.40 -7.07
C ALA A 25 13.32 -21.79 -5.80
N GLY A 26 13.95 -22.63 -4.98
CA GLY A 26 14.69 -22.22 -3.79
C GLY A 26 15.89 -21.33 -4.13
N ILE A 27 16.64 -21.69 -5.17
CA ILE A 27 17.80 -20.91 -5.63
C ILE A 27 17.37 -19.52 -6.13
N THR A 28 16.30 -19.41 -6.92
CA THR A 28 15.84 -18.09 -7.38
C THR A 28 15.26 -17.24 -6.25
N THR A 29 14.64 -17.87 -5.24
CA THR A 29 14.16 -17.15 -4.05
C THR A 29 15.31 -16.63 -3.21
N LEU A 30 16.36 -17.44 -3.02
CA LEU A 30 17.55 -17.04 -2.29
C LEU A 30 18.34 -15.94 -3.04
N MET A 31 18.40 -16.02 -4.36
CA MET A 31 18.96 -14.97 -5.22
C MET A 31 18.16 -13.66 -5.10
N GLY A 32 16.82 -13.73 -5.13
CA GLY A 32 15.91 -12.59 -4.95
C GLY A 32 15.95 -11.99 -3.54
N MET A 33 16.01 -12.84 -2.51
CA MET A 33 16.10 -12.42 -1.12
C MET A 33 17.49 -11.84 -0.79
N GLY A 34 18.54 -12.35 -1.43
CA GLY A 34 19.89 -11.79 -1.31
C GLY A 34 20.00 -10.39 -1.92
N ILE A 35 19.50 -10.18 -3.16
CA ILE A 35 19.58 -8.87 -3.82
C ILE A 35 18.79 -7.81 -3.05
N THR A 36 17.60 -8.15 -2.52
CA THR A 36 16.81 -7.22 -1.71
C THR A 36 17.53 -6.83 -0.41
N PHE A 37 18.21 -7.78 0.24
CA PHE A 37 19.02 -7.49 1.44
C PHE A 37 20.19 -6.53 1.13
N ILE A 38 20.88 -6.71 0.00
CA ILE A 38 21.96 -5.83 -0.45
C ILE A 38 21.43 -4.42 -0.72
N VAL A 39 20.29 -4.29 -1.41
CA VAL A 39 19.67 -2.99 -1.70
C VAL A 39 19.29 -2.24 -0.42
N LEU A 40 18.75 -2.92 0.59
CA LEU A 40 18.44 -2.32 1.89
C LEU A 40 19.70 -1.80 2.60
N ILE A 41 20.80 -2.56 2.58
CA ILE A 41 22.08 -2.12 3.15
C ILE A 41 22.62 -0.90 2.40
N LEU A 42 22.53 -0.89 1.07
CA LEU A 42 22.97 0.25 0.25
C LEU A 42 22.15 1.51 0.53
N LEU A 43 20.83 1.40 0.66
CA LEU A 43 19.95 2.52 1.04
C LEU A 43 20.31 3.06 2.43
N TRP A 44 20.51 2.18 3.41
CA TRP A 44 20.94 2.57 4.75
C TRP A 44 22.30 3.27 4.72
N ALA A 45 23.28 2.71 4.00
CA ALA A 45 24.60 3.31 3.84
C ALA A 45 24.55 4.66 3.11
N CYS A 46 23.70 4.80 2.09
CA CYS A 46 23.55 6.06 1.35
C CYS A 46 23.00 7.19 2.24
N ILE A 47 22.00 6.90 3.07
CA ILE A 47 21.47 7.83 4.07
C ILE A 47 22.55 8.13 5.13
N ALA A 48 23.30 7.14 5.59
CA ALA A 48 24.39 7.33 6.55
C ALA A 48 25.53 8.20 5.99
N ILE A 49 25.86 8.07 4.71
CA ILE A 49 26.88 8.87 4.03
C ILE A 49 26.37 10.30 3.80
N MET A 50 25.14 10.48 3.31
CA MET A 50 24.55 11.82 3.16
C MET A 50 24.44 12.54 4.49
N THR A 51 23.97 11.87 5.55
CA THR A 51 23.96 12.46 6.89
C THR A 51 25.39 12.80 7.34
N LYS A 52 26.34 11.88 7.22
CA LYS A 52 27.74 12.12 7.61
C LYS A 52 28.45 13.24 6.81
N PHE A 53 28.12 13.43 5.53
CA PHE A 53 28.70 14.48 4.68
C PHE A 53 27.94 15.81 4.75
N THR A 54 26.63 15.80 5.01
CA THR A 54 25.77 17.01 5.02
C THR A 54 25.54 17.57 6.43
N TYR A 55 25.79 16.83 7.51
CA TYR A 55 25.79 17.39 8.87
C TYR A 55 27.03 18.25 9.14
N ARG A 56 27.03 19.46 8.58
CA ARG A 56 27.30 20.65 9.40
C ARG A 56 26.16 20.74 10.42
N PRO A 57 26.44 20.96 11.71
CA PRO A 57 25.47 20.70 12.77
C PRO A 57 24.32 21.70 12.67
N ASN A 58 23.16 21.26 12.18
CA ASN A 58 21.91 21.91 12.52
C ASN A 58 21.17 21.00 13.51
N LYS A 59 21.04 21.55 14.70
CA LYS A 59 20.45 20.98 15.89
C LYS A 59 18.93 20.92 15.70
N GLY A 60 18.34 19.78 16.04
CA GLY A 60 16.90 19.55 16.14
C GLY A 60 16.32 18.89 14.87
N ASP A 61 15.48 17.86 14.95
CA ASP A 61 14.81 17.28 16.11
C ASP A 61 14.18 15.93 15.70
N LYS A 62 13.86 15.15 16.75
CA LYS A 62 12.93 14.00 16.81
C LYS A 62 13.49 12.60 16.51
N ALA A 63 14.08 12.04 17.56
CA ALA A 63 13.89 10.63 17.91
C ALA A 63 12.39 10.30 18.06
N PRO A 64 11.96 9.05 17.84
CA PRO A 64 10.57 8.64 18.04
C PRO A 64 10.27 8.62 19.55
N GLN A 65 9.55 9.64 20.03
CA GLN A 65 9.02 9.63 21.38
C GLN A 65 7.87 8.61 21.43
N LYS A 66 8.15 7.52 22.14
CA LYS A 66 7.16 6.57 22.65
C LYS A 66 6.08 7.35 23.40
N ALA A 67 4.87 7.41 22.86
CA ALA A 67 3.74 8.04 23.53
C ALA A 67 3.16 7.04 24.53
N ASP A 68 3.41 7.32 25.80
CA ASP A 68 2.76 6.74 26.97
C ASP A 68 1.24 6.94 26.94
N ALA A 69 0.57 6.01 27.60
CA ALA A 69 -0.88 5.92 27.69
C ALA A 69 -1.52 6.93 28.66
N ALA A 70 -2.79 7.26 28.35
CA ALA A 70 -3.90 7.77 29.19
C ALA A 70 -4.04 9.30 29.37
N PRO A 71 -5.22 9.84 29.79
CA PRO A 71 -6.58 9.26 29.92
C PRO A 71 -7.71 10.04 29.17
N ALA A 72 -8.92 9.47 29.23
CA ALA A 72 -10.16 9.74 28.51
C ALA A 72 -10.73 11.18 28.44
N ALA A 73 -11.42 11.48 27.33
CA ALA A 73 -12.43 12.53 27.22
C ALA A 73 -13.74 11.96 26.64
N ALA A 74 -14.85 12.28 27.30
CA ALA A 74 -16.21 11.82 27.04
C ALA A 74 -16.90 12.57 25.85
N PRO A 75 -18.02 12.06 25.31
CA PRO A 75 -18.44 12.23 23.90
C PRO A 75 -18.99 13.60 23.51
N ALA A 76 -18.61 14.09 22.32
CA ALA A 76 -19.30 15.19 21.64
C ALA A 76 -20.51 14.66 20.84
N ALA A 77 -21.63 15.36 20.97
CA ALA A 77 -22.94 15.01 20.40
C ALA A 77 -22.96 15.00 18.84
N PRO A 78 -23.76 14.12 18.20
CA PRO A 78 -23.83 14.05 16.75
C PRO A 78 -24.67 15.19 16.18
N THR A 79 -24.04 16.08 15.42
CA THR A 79 -24.74 16.97 14.48
C THR A 79 -25.38 16.11 13.38
N GLY A 80 -26.67 16.33 13.16
CA GLY A 80 -27.52 15.55 12.26
C GLY A 80 -26.95 15.45 10.85
N ALA A 81 -26.87 14.21 10.35
CA ALA A 81 -26.49 13.91 8.99
C ALA A 81 -27.55 14.46 8.02
N ALA A 82 -27.19 15.46 7.22
CA ALA A 82 -27.91 15.74 5.99
C ALA A 82 -27.93 14.46 5.15
N ALA A 83 -29.11 13.98 4.79
CA ALA A 83 -29.27 12.87 3.88
C ALA A 83 -28.65 13.28 2.53
N VAL A 84 -27.43 12.80 2.28
CA VAL A 84 -26.79 12.90 0.97
C VAL A 84 -27.68 12.11 0.02
N THR A 85 -28.44 12.81 -0.82
CA THR A 85 -29.09 12.23 -1.99
C THR A 85 -28.02 11.45 -2.74
N ALA A 86 -28.27 10.17 -3.01
CA ALA A 86 -27.31 9.33 -3.69
C ALA A 86 -27.15 9.84 -5.13
N ASP A 87 -26.15 10.67 -5.35
CA ASP A 87 -25.86 11.24 -6.66
C ASP A 87 -25.47 10.10 -7.63
N ASP A 88 -26.01 10.10 -8.85
CA ASP A 88 -25.70 9.07 -9.87
C ASP A 88 -24.19 8.98 -10.15
N SER A 89 -23.47 10.09 -10.00
CA SER A 89 -22.01 10.16 -10.11
C SER A 89 -21.30 9.33 -9.03
N LEU A 90 -21.80 9.31 -7.79
CA LEU A 90 -21.24 8.48 -6.71
C LEU A 90 -21.45 6.99 -7.01
N ILE A 91 -22.64 6.63 -7.51
CA ILE A 91 -22.95 5.25 -7.88
C ILE A 91 -22.02 4.79 -9.01
N ALA A 92 -21.83 5.62 -10.05
CA ALA A 92 -20.97 5.29 -11.18
C ALA A 92 -19.50 5.11 -10.77
N VAL A 93 -18.94 6.01 -9.96
CA VAL A 93 -17.54 5.92 -9.52
C VAL A 93 -17.30 4.69 -8.64
N ILE A 94 -18.19 4.41 -7.69
CA ILE A 94 -18.09 3.22 -6.83
C ILE A 94 -18.22 1.95 -7.67
N THR A 95 -19.16 1.91 -8.61
CA THR A 95 -19.35 0.78 -9.54
C THR A 95 -18.10 0.56 -10.39
N ALA A 96 -17.52 1.62 -10.97
CA ALA A 96 -16.30 1.51 -11.76
C ALA A 96 -15.12 1.00 -10.92
N ALA A 97 -14.94 1.50 -9.69
CA ALA A 97 -13.88 1.05 -8.79
C ALA A 97 -14.01 -0.44 -8.44
N ILE A 98 -15.22 -0.92 -8.14
CA ILE A 98 -15.47 -2.33 -7.85
C ILE A 98 -15.24 -3.19 -9.09
N THR A 99 -15.71 -2.74 -10.26
CA THR A 99 -15.49 -3.44 -11.54
C THR A 99 -14.01 -3.61 -11.85
N ALA A 100 -13.21 -2.56 -11.63
CA ALA A 100 -11.77 -2.60 -11.82
C ALA A 100 -11.07 -3.51 -10.80
N TYR A 101 -11.52 -3.51 -9.55
CA TYR A 101 -10.97 -4.37 -8.49
C TYR A 101 -11.28 -5.86 -8.71
N GLU A 102 -12.50 -6.18 -9.11
CA GLU A 102 -12.95 -7.56 -9.38
C GLU A 102 -12.49 -8.09 -10.75
N GLY A 103 -11.74 -7.28 -11.52
CA GLY A 103 -11.13 -7.70 -12.79
C GLY A 103 -12.10 -7.84 -13.97
N GLY A 104 -13.29 -7.23 -13.91
CA GLY A 104 -14.25 -7.28 -15.02
C GLY A 104 -15.69 -6.92 -14.64
N ALA A 105 -16.54 -6.77 -15.67
CA ALA A 105 -17.96 -6.45 -15.52
C ALA A 105 -18.75 -7.67 -15.04
N ASN A 106 -18.80 -7.86 -13.72
CA ASN A 106 -19.70 -8.82 -13.08
C ASN A 106 -21.12 -8.22 -12.95
N ASN A 107 -22.17 -9.05 -12.95
CA ASN A 107 -23.58 -8.61 -12.81
C ASN A 107 -23.91 -8.18 -11.36
N PHE A 108 -23.29 -7.12 -10.85
CA PHE A 108 -23.56 -6.59 -9.51
C PHE A 108 -24.45 -5.35 -9.56
N ILE A 109 -25.34 -5.21 -8.56
CA ILE A 109 -26.33 -4.12 -8.47
C ILE A 109 -26.16 -3.39 -7.14
N VAL A 110 -25.95 -2.08 -7.20
CA VAL A 110 -25.84 -1.23 -6.01
C VAL A 110 -27.23 -0.96 -5.45
N ARG A 111 -27.57 -1.58 -4.31
CA ARG A 111 -28.90 -1.44 -3.69
C ARG A 111 -29.00 -0.31 -2.67
N LYS A 112 -27.90 -0.01 -1.97
CA LYS A 112 -27.88 1.00 -0.90
C LYS A 112 -26.48 1.49 -0.66
N ILE A 113 -26.33 2.81 -0.64
CA ILE A 113 -25.11 3.49 -0.23
C ILE A 113 -25.42 4.23 1.06
N ARG A 114 -24.63 4.01 2.11
CA ARG A 114 -24.65 4.84 3.31
C ARG A 114 -23.23 5.25 3.65
N ARG A 115 -23.06 6.54 3.90
CA ARG A 115 -21.82 7.03 4.49
C ARG A 115 -21.76 6.55 5.93
N ILE A 116 -20.69 5.85 6.28
CA ILE A 116 -20.38 5.58 7.67
C ILE A 116 -19.89 6.89 8.29
N SER A 117 -20.58 7.35 9.33
CA SER A 117 -20.11 8.47 10.16
C SER A 117 -19.26 7.87 11.28
N GLY A 118 -17.98 8.24 11.33
CA GLY A 118 -17.01 7.72 12.29
C GLY A 118 -15.60 8.23 11.98
N ASP A 119 -14.60 7.69 12.69
CA ASP A 119 -13.20 8.04 12.50
C ASP A 119 -12.78 7.82 11.05
N THR A 120 -12.41 8.91 10.39
CA THR A 120 -11.83 8.89 9.07
C THR A 120 -10.43 8.29 9.15
N THR A 121 -10.07 7.47 8.17
CA THR A 121 -8.69 6.97 8.07
C THR A 121 -7.73 8.16 7.89
N ALA A 122 -6.53 8.12 8.49
CA ALA A 122 -5.52 9.17 8.36
C ALA A 122 -5.25 9.60 6.90
N TRP A 123 -5.34 8.66 5.96
CA TRP A 123 -5.23 8.91 4.51
C TRP A 123 -6.38 9.74 3.94
N GLY A 124 -7.60 9.50 4.41
CA GLY A 124 -8.79 10.24 3.99
C GLY A 124 -8.77 11.70 4.48
N ASP A 125 -8.16 11.96 5.63
CA ASP A 125 -7.98 13.30 6.16
C ASP A 125 -6.82 14.03 5.47
N ALA A 126 -5.71 13.33 5.24
CA ALA A 126 -4.58 13.86 4.47
C ALA A 126 -5.00 14.28 3.05
N GLY A 127 -5.75 13.45 2.33
CA GLY A 127 -6.20 13.80 0.97
C GLY A 127 -7.13 15.02 0.93
N ARG A 128 -7.95 15.25 1.97
CA ARG A 128 -8.76 16.47 2.07
C ARG A 128 -7.91 17.68 2.42
N ALA A 129 -6.93 17.52 3.31
CA ALA A 129 -5.99 18.58 3.65
C ALA A 129 -5.22 19.03 2.40
N ASP A 130 -4.72 18.10 1.58
CA ASP A 130 -4.03 18.41 0.32
C ASP A 130 -4.95 19.07 -0.72
N CYS A 131 -6.21 18.62 -0.84
CA CYS A 131 -7.20 19.27 -1.70
C CYS A 131 -7.56 20.69 -1.25
N ILE A 132 -7.49 20.98 0.06
CA ILE A 132 -7.73 22.32 0.60
C ILE A 132 -6.48 23.18 0.39
N ASP A 133 -5.29 22.63 0.60
CA ASP A 133 -4.02 23.35 0.48
C ASP A 133 -3.69 23.73 -0.98
N SER A 134 -3.96 22.82 -1.92
CA SER A 134 -3.84 23.08 -3.36
C SER A 134 -4.77 24.20 -3.88
N ARG A 135 -5.78 24.59 -3.11
CA ARG A 135 -6.71 25.70 -3.42
C ARG A 135 -6.31 27.02 -2.77
N LYS A 136 -5.24 27.05 -1.97
CA LYS A 136 -4.76 28.26 -1.28
C LYS A 136 -3.83 29.14 -2.12
N PHE A 137 -3.73 28.89 -3.42
CA PHE A 137 -2.96 29.72 -4.35
C PHE A 137 -3.85 30.13 -5.53
#